data_AF-A0A9I3FH68-F1
#
_entry.id   AF-A0A9I3FH68-F1
#
_cell.length_a   1.000
_cell.length_b   1.000
_cell.length_c   1.000
_cell.angle_alpha   90.00
_cell.angle_beta   90.00
_cell.angle_gamma   90.00
#
_symmetry.space_group_name_H-M   'P 1'
#
loop_
_entity.id
_entity.type
_entity.pdbx_description
1 polymer ?
#
loop_
_entity_poly.entity_id
_entity_poly.type
_entity_poly.pdbx_seq_one_letter_code
_entity_poly.pdbx_strand_id
1 'polypeptide(L)'
;MAGETNQESGVEQATVVAQQTVPSTETIVEQPSSVVVDETVQKESEENVQNEDEKSELETSAMKLITEEPRNEEPPEEVPVKEETVANVVVEPNADTANDSEKEDVEVAKENSEPEGGSSLVNGEAAATPKPVASEESSSAPTDSSSSTELPQYLYKAMEQVAIEQGFTAGQFKIEFDVGSNKGDGFIGQMFKAFLAEGDRREVYLCKIPPLNEVRRQQFQSMIIFSRETLAYKTLLPLMFSYQKEKGVSRGEGFFSAPKCYYAECDEAAEESAIIMEDLRLSNYRMWNKLEPVNYEHARLTMQQLGRLHAVSLAMKRDRPAEFEQFKVPDLMQVMMPDGSPFEMMMIKMLTNAKETLEPHETKERAKMQKLIDNMRQEMKLCTDGNLAEPYTVLGHGDCWVNNFMFHYKNGAPDGVILLDWQITRYVSPVLDLSYFLFCGTDEEFRRRHFDEMMSIYYNSLEALLEKLGHNSQEVFPRTAMMRQLRRFAKFGMLMAIFVIPMLCTRNEDLPDMDEAAEKFRETNEMNLDAMSMNSDQVAFRKRMSGVIRDMVRYGYL
;
A
#
# COMPACT_ATOMS: atom_id res chain seq x y z
N MET A 1 3.25 29.23 -47.92
CA MET A 1 3.50 29.72 -49.29
C MET A 1 3.28 31.22 -49.29
N ALA A 2 4.25 31.99 -49.81
CA ALA A 2 4.34 33.46 -49.85
C ALA A 2 4.38 34.14 -48.45
N GLY A 3 5.22 35.13 -48.14
CA GLY A 3 6.26 35.86 -48.86
C GLY A 3 6.79 36.99 -47.96
N GLU A 4 8.06 37.38 -48.18
CA GLU A 4 8.64 38.74 -48.05
C GLU A 4 8.83 39.37 -46.64
N THR A 5 10.10 39.51 -46.16
CA THR A 5 11.00 40.71 -46.14
C THR A 5 10.53 41.86 -45.24
N ASN A 6 11.31 42.62 -44.46
CA ASN A 6 12.76 42.76 -44.22
C ASN A 6 12.96 43.60 -42.92
N GLN A 7 14.18 43.55 -42.36
CA GLN A 7 15.01 44.57 -41.67
C GLN A 7 14.42 45.98 -41.35
N GLU A 8 14.80 46.76 -40.33
CA GLU A 8 16.00 46.83 -39.46
C GLU A 8 15.84 47.92 -38.36
N SER A 9 16.62 47.78 -37.29
CA SER A 9 17.27 48.82 -36.43
C SER A 9 16.41 49.91 -35.76
N GLY A 10 16.38 50.03 -34.43
CA GLY A 10 17.44 50.64 -33.58
C GLY A 10 16.90 51.98 -33.02
N VAL A 11 17.21 52.57 -31.86
CA VAL A 11 18.29 52.52 -30.86
C VAL A 11 17.82 53.44 -29.69
N GLU A 12 18.12 53.06 -28.42
CA GLU A 12 18.34 53.90 -27.19
C GLU A 12 17.24 54.87 -26.65
N GLN A 13 17.13 55.24 -25.36
CA GLN A 13 18.04 55.24 -24.20
C GLN A 13 17.27 55.43 -22.86
N ALA A 14 17.98 55.18 -21.75
CA ALA A 14 17.65 55.36 -20.33
C ALA A 14 17.18 56.80 -19.94
N THR A 15 16.64 57.17 -18.75
CA THR A 15 17.21 57.03 -17.38
C THR A 15 16.31 57.75 -16.31
N VAL A 16 16.54 57.47 -15.01
CA VAL A 16 16.33 58.27 -13.75
C VAL A 16 14.94 58.21 -13.06
N VAL A 17 14.74 57.51 -11.91
CA VAL A 17 15.05 57.78 -10.47
C VAL A 17 14.30 58.97 -9.81
N ALA A 18 13.51 58.70 -8.77
CA ALA A 18 13.39 59.53 -7.55
C ALA A 18 12.63 58.81 -6.41
N GLN A 19 13.21 58.87 -5.21
CA GLN A 19 12.66 58.51 -3.89
C GLN A 19 11.93 59.70 -3.23
N GLN A 20 11.40 59.45 -2.01
CA GLN A 20 10.90 60.36 -0.94
C GLN A 20 9.36 60.38 -0.81
N THR A 21 8.71 60.32 0.37
CA THR A 21 9.09 60.56 1.77
C THR A 21 7.96 60.12 2.71
N VAL A 22 8.31 59.82 3.96
CA VAL A 22 7.45 59.63 5.15
C VAL A 22 6.84 60.98 5.61
N PRO A 23 5.74 60.97 6.39
CA PRO A 23 5.73 61.81 7.58
C PRO A 23 5.29 61.09 8.87
N SER A 24 5.74 61.68 9.95
CA SER A 24 5.86 61.17 11.32
C SER A 24 4.68 61.55 12.22
N THR A 25 4.49 60.74 13.26
CA THR A 25 4.13 61.08 14.67
C THR A 25 2.96 62.03 14.97
N GLU A 26 2.01 61.53 15.78
CA GLU A 26 1.54 62.30 16.94
C GLU A 26 1.20 61.36 18.12
N THR A 27 1.69 61.78 19.28
CA THR A 27 1.63 61.13 20.59
C THR A 27 0.57 61.86 21.41
N ILE A 28 -0.38 61.15 22.04
CA ILE A 28 -1.10 61.72 23.20
C ILE A 28 -1.15 60.70 24.34
N VAL A 29 -0.61 61.17 25.45
CA VAL A 29 -0.60 60.64 26.81
C VAL A 29 -1.92 60.99 27.49
N GLU A 30 -2.53 60.08 28.26
CA GLU A 30 -3.13 60.39 29.58
C GLU A 30 -3.57 59.12 30.33
N GLN A 31 -3.06 58.97 31.56
CA GLN A 31 -3.57 58.09 32.63
C GLN A 31 -4.57 58.90 33.52
N PRO A 32 -4.98 58.44 34.73
CA PRO A 32 -6.01 57.45 35.03
C PRO A 32 -7.09 58.00 36.02
N SER A 33 -8.26 57.37 36.14
CA SER A 33 -9.17 57.34 37.33
C SER A 33 -10.58 56.89 36.86
N SER A 34 -11.47 56.25 37.61
CA SER A 34 -11.46 55.51 38.88
C SER A 34 -12.89 54.97 39.10
N VAL A 35 -13.01 53.78 39.70
CA VAL A 35 -14.15 53.24 40.50
C VAL A 35 -15.50 52.99 39.80
N VAL A 36 -15.95 51.73 39.76
CA VAL A 36 -17.04 51.17 40.62
C VAL A 36 -16.88 49.65 40.68
N VAL A 37 -16.88 49.12 41.90
CA VAL A 37 -16.96 47.71 42.27
C VAL A 37 -18.42 47.29 42.27
N ASP A 38 -18.78 46.15 41.68
CA ASP A 38 -19.72 45.25 42.34
C ASP A 38 -19.54 43.78 41.91
N GLU A 39 -19.82 42.92 42.87
CA GLU A 39 -19.45 41.51 43.01
C GLU A 39 -20.15 40.58 42.02
N THR A 40 -19.43 39.59 41.47
CA THR A 40 -19.83 38.16 41.54
C THR A 40 -18.81 37.23 40.85
N VAL A 41 -18.55 36.11 41.54
CA VAL A 41 -17.90 34.85 41.10
C VAL A 41 -16.37 34.80 41.07
N GLN A 42 -15.80 34.66 42.27
CA GLN A 42 -14.65 33.78 42.50
C GLN A 42 -15.09 32.32 42.24
N LYS A 43 -14.50 31.68 41.23
CA LYS A 43 -14.22 30.24 41.10
C LYS A 43 -13.74 29.96 39.67
N GLU A 44 -12.51 30.33 39.35
CA GLU A 44 -11.79 29.90 38.13
C GLU A 44 -10.37 30.49 38.13
N SER A 45 -9.53 30.13 39.11
CA SER A 45 -8.10 30.52 39.06
C SER A 45 -7.16 29.65 39.90
N GLU A 46 -7.58 28.46 40.34
CA GLU A 46 -6.69 27.53 41.08
C GLU A 46 -6.37 26.22 40.34
N GLU A 47 -6.96 25.96 39.17
CA GLU A 47 -6.64 24.74 38.37
C GLU A 47 -5.59 24.96 37.27
N ASN A 48 -5.17 26.21 37.01
CA ASN A 48 -4.28 26.51 35.89
C ASN A 48 -2.81 26.80 36.27
N VAL A 49 -2.45 26.60 37.55
CA VAL A 49 -1.06 26.76 38.03
C VAL A 49 -0.41 25.41 38.39
N GLN A 50 -1.18 24.32 38.52
CA GLN A 50 -0.62 22.99 38.82
C GLN A 50 -0.22 22.18 37.56
N ASN A 51 -0.74 22.52 36.37
CA ASN A 51 -0.46 21.79 35.14
C ASN A 51 0.76 22.27 34.35
N GLU A 52 1.30 23.46 34.65
CA GLU A 52 2.54 23.94 34.01
C GLU A 52 3.81 23.48 34.74
N ASP A 53 3.73 23.24 36.06
CA ASP A 53 4.87 22.76 36.85
C ASP A 53 5.17 21.27 36.61
N GLU A 54 4.15 20.41 36.47
CA GLU A 54 4.35 18.97 36.17
C GLU A 54 4.91 18.72 34.76
N LYS A 55 4.60 19.60 33.80
CA LYS A 55 5.10 19.48 32.43
C LYS A 55 6.59 19.86 32.33
N SER A 56 7.05 20.81 33.15
CA SER A 56 8.46 21.20 33.22
C SER A 56 9.33 20.16 33.96
N GLU A 57 8.78 19.48 34.99
CA GLU A 57 9.52 18.43 35.72
C GLU A 57 9.69 17.13 34.90
N LEU A 58 8.72 16.79 34.04
CA LEU A 58 8.82 15.65 33.11
C LEU A 58 9.83 15.90 31.98
N GLU A 59 9.90 17.11 31.43
CA GLU A 59 10.90 17.47 30.41
C GLU A 59 12.32 17.54 30.98
N THR A 60 12.48 17.99 32.23
CA THR A 60 13.80 18.06 32.90
C THR A 60 14.31 16.67 33.33
N SER A 61 13.41 15.71 33.58
CA SER A 61 13.76 14.32 33.89
C SER A 61 14.18 13.52 32.65
N ALA A 62 13.53 13.76 31.50
CA ALA A 62 13.89 13.15 30.22
C ALA A 62 15.26 13.64 29.68
N MET A 63 15.66 14.86 30.01
CA MET A 63 16.94 15.45 29.56
C MET A 63 18.15 15.07 30.42
N LYS A 64 17.97 14.34 31.53
CA LYS A 64 19.04 13.93 32.45
C LYS A 64 19.51 12.48 32.30
N LEU A 65 18.93 11.71 31.37
CA LEU A 65 19.30 10.32 31.09
C LEU A 65 20.15 10.14 29.81
N ILE A 66 20.65 11.24 29.23
CA ILE A 66 21.53 11.20 28.05
C ILE A 66 22.85 11.92 28.36
N THR A 67 23.60 11.41 29.34
CA THR A 67 25.04 11.65 29.46
C THR A 67 25.65 10.55 30.34
N GLU A 68 25.96 9.40 29.75
CA GLU A 68 27.05 8.55 30.22
C GLU A 68 27.92 8.17 29.01
N GLU A 69 29.18 8.58 29.05
CA GLU A 69 30.23 8.19 28.11
C GLU A 69 30.50 6.68 28.19
N PRO A 70 30.87 6.01 27.09
CA PRO A 70 31.17 4.58 27.13
C PRO A 70 32.48 4.34 27.90
N ARG A 71 32.40 3.52 28.94
CA ARG A 71 33.58 2.95 29.62
C ARG A 71 34.31 2.01 28.66
N ASN A 72 35.62 2.18 28.56
CA ASN A 72 36.56 1.24 27.96
C ASN A 72 36.39 -0.15 28.60
N GLU A 73 36.01 -1.14 27.80
CA GLU A 73 36.22 -2.54 28.12
C GLU A 73 37.33 -3.08 27.20
N GLU A 74 38.37 -3.66 27.83
CA GLU A 74 39.52 -4.28 27.18
C GLU A 74 39.09 -5.51 26.34
N PRO A 75 39.80 -5.82 25.25
CA PRO A 75 39.45 -6.94 24.39
C PRO A 75 39.77 -8.30 25.07
N PRO A 76 38.96 -9.34 24.83
CA PRO A 76 39.23 -10.65 25.40
C PRO A 76 40.46 -11.30 24.75
N GLU A 77 41.27 -11.95 25.59
CA GLU A 77 42.49 -12.68 25.27
C GLU A 77 42.30 -13.75 24.17
N GLU A 78 43.28 -13.81 23.28
CA GLU A 78 43.45 -14.85 22.25
C GLU A 78 43.69 -16.23 22.91
N VAL A 79 42.90 -17.22 22.51
CA VAL A 79 43.17 -18.65 22.78
C VAL A 79 43.63 -19.30 21.47
N PRO A 80 44.74 -20.06 21.45
CA PRO A 80 45.53 -20.30 20.24
C PRO A 80 44.91 -21.33 19.30
N VAL A 81 45.01 -21.02 18.00
CA VAL A 81 44.77 -21.93 16.89
C VAL A 81 45.81 -23.05 16.91
N LYS A 82 45.35 -24.31 16.98
CA LYS A 82 46.19 -25.47 16.66
C LYS A 82 46.20 -25.65 15.15
N GLU A 83 47.37 -25.47 14.56
CA GLU A 83 47.70 -25.91 13.20
C GLU A 83 47.65 -27.45 13.13
N GLU A 84 46.82 -28.00 12.25
CA GLU A 84 47.03 -29.34 11.72
C GLU A 84 47.46 -29.23 10.25
N THR A 85 48.67 -29.74 10.04
CA THR A 85 49.42 -29.84 8.80
C THR A 85 48.66 -30.66 7.74
N VAL A 86 48.40 -30.06 6.59
CA VAL A 86 47.96 -30.78 5.38
C VAL A 86 49.21 -31.23 4.63
N ALA A 87 49.40 -32.55 4.55
CA ALA A 87 50.45 -33.17 3.75
C ALA A 87 50.07 -33.17 2.27
N ASN A 88 51.01 -32.67 1.45
CA ASN A 88 51.01 -32.77 -0.01
C ASN A 88 51.08 -34.23 -0.45
N VAL A 89 50.19 -34.64 -1.36
CA VAL A 89 50.46 -35.75 -2.27
C VAL A 89 50.26 -35.27 -3.71
N VAL A 90 51.38 -35.26 -4.41
CA VAL A 90 51.55 -35.03 -5.84
C VAL A 90 51.07 -36.27 -6.60
N VAL A 91 50.24 -36.09 -7.63
CA VAL A 91 50.17 -37.04 -8.75
C VAL A 91 50.01 -36.24 -10.04
N GLU A 92 51.00 -36.40 -10.92
CA GLU A 92 50.97 -36.02 -12.33
C GLU A 92 51.42 -37.26 -13.15
N PRO A 93 51.29 -37.27 -14.49
CA PRO A 93 50.34 -38.11 -15.22
C PRO A 93 51.03 -39.22 -16.03
N ASN A 94 50.25 -40.11 -16.67
CA ASN A 94 50.70 -40.76 -17.90
C ASN A 94 49.56 -41.25 -18.80
N ALA A 95 49.89 -41.26 -20.09
CA ALA A 95 49.04 -41.25 -21.27
C ALA A 95 48.88 -42.65 -21.93
N ASP A 96 48.28 -42.60 -23.14
CA ASP A 96 48.21 -43.61 -24.22
C ASP A 96 47.01 -44.58 -24.15
N THR A 97 46.15 -44.77 -25.17
CA THR A 97 46.25 -44.80 -26.64
C THR A 97 44.82 -44.66 -27.23
N ALA A 98 44.54 -43.82 -28.25
CA ALA A 98 44.64 -43.99 -29.71
C ALA A 98 43.38 -44.55 -30.43
N ASN A 99 42.90 -43.77 -31.42
CA ASN A 99 42.29 -44.14 -32.73
C ASN A 99 40.93 -44.88 -32.77
N ASP A 100 40.00 -44.68 -33.71
CA ASP A 100 39.84 -43.80 -34.89
C ASP A 100 38.36 -43.91 -35.37
N SER A 101 37.93 -42.98 -36.24
CA SER A 101 36.96 -43.06 -37.38
C SER A 101 35.88 -44.18 -37.45
N GLU A 102 34.64 -44.04 -37.93
CA GLU A 102 34.02 -43.18 -38.98
C GLU A 102 32.50 -43.55 -39.11
N LYS A 103 31.67 -42.59 -39.58
CA LYS A 103 30.53 -42.68 -40.56
C LYS A 103 29.45 -43.81 -40.42
N GLU A 104 28.15 -43.63 -40.65
CA GLU A 104 27.43 -42.97 -41.76
C GLU A 104 25.90 -43.02 -41.47
N ASP A 105 25.15 -41.99 -41.90
CA ASP A 105 23.82 -41.92 -42.56
C ASP A 105 22.58 -42.75 -42.10
N VAL A 106 21.28 -42.46 -42.35
CA VAL A 106 20.38 -41.36 -42.82
C VAL A 106 18.93 -41.94 -42.71
N GLU A 107 17.88 -41.08 -42.65
CA GLU A 107 16.42 -41.30 -42.93
C GLU A 107 15.55 -42.14 -41.96
N VAL A 108 14.50 -41.60 -41.31
CA VAL A 108 13.16 -41.11 -41.77
C VAL A 108 12.30 -42.18 -42.45
N ALA A 109 11.19 -42.56 -41.81
CA ALA A 109 9.96 -42.99 -42.48
C ALA A 109 8.71 -42.77 -41.61
N LYS A 110 7.72 -42.09 -42.20
CA LYS A 110 6.30 -42.08 -41.84
C LYS A 110 5.67 -43.42 -42.20
N GLU A 111 4.53 -43.77 -41.60
CA GLU A 111 3.38 -44.28 -42.37
C GLU A 111 2.06 -44.28 -41.59
N ASN A 112 1.03 -43.76 -42.26
CA ASN A 112 -0.40 -43.98 -42.03
C ASN A 112 -0.80 -45.31 -42.70
N SER A 113 -1.83 -45.99 -42.19
CA SER A 113 -2.97 -46.47 -43.03
C SER A 113 -3.96 -47.35 -42.24
N GLU A 114 -5.22 -46.92 -42.22
CA GLU A 114 -6.46 -47.74 -42.27
C GLU A 114 -6.52 -48.55 -43.59
N PRO A 115 -7.40 -49.58 -43.83
CA PRO A 115 -8.88 -49.44 -43.74
C PRO A 115 -9.78 -50.69 -43.50
N GLU A 116 -11.08 -50.39 -43.28
CA GLU A 116 -12.36 -51.06 -43.66
C GLU A 116 -12.62 -52.55 -43.32
N GLY A 117 -13.82 -53.05 -42.95
CA GLY A 117 -15.24 -52.65 -42.85
C GLY A 117 -16.04 -53.95 -42.51
N GLY A 118 -17.31 -54.05 -42.10
CA GLY A 118 -18.43 -53.15 -41.79
C GLY A 118 -19.67 -53.97 -41.32
N SER A 119 -20.78 -53.26 -41.03
CA SER A 119 -22.21 -53.69 -40.86
C SER A 119 -22.59 -54.47 -39.58
N SER A 120 -23.71 -54.26 -38.87
CA SER A 120 -24.88 -53.32 -38.81
C SER A 120 -25.75 -53.76 -37.58
N LEU A 121 -26.43 -52.95 -36.74
CA LEU A 121 -27.74 -52.26 -36.89
C LEU A 121 -28.03 -51.48 -35.57
N VAL A 122 -28.25 -50.14 -35.57
CA VAL A 122 -29.52 -49.34 -35.54
C VAL A 122 -30.34 -49.30 -34.23
N ASN A 123 -30.34 -48.12 -33.59
CA ASN A 123 -31.44 -47.29 -33.02
C ASN A 123 -30.75 -46.23 -32.12
N GLY A 124 -30.87 -44.91 -32.22
CA GLY A 124 -31.81 -44.02 -32.88
C GLY A 124 -32.40 -43.09 -31.83
N GLU A 125 -31.83 -41.90 -31.59
CA GLU A 125 -32.56 -40.66 -31.24
C GLU A 125 -31.63 -39.44 -31.11
N ALA A 126 -32.15 -38.30 -31.53
CA ALA A 126 -31.42 -37.13 -32.03
C ALA A 126 -31.25 -36.01 -31.00
N ALA A 127 -30.24 -35.18 -31.27
CA ALA A 127 -29.88 -33.97 -30.56
C ALA A 127 -30.95 -32.86 -30.61
N ALA A 128 -31.04 -32.08 -29.54
CA ALA A 128 -31.75 -30.80 -29.52
C ALA A 128 -30.89 -29.72 -28.83
N THR A 129 -30.70 -28.62 -29.56
CA THR A 129 -30.18 -27.31 -29.13
C THR A 129 -31.07 -26.64 -28.08
N PRO A 130 -30.54 -25.83 -27.13
CA PRO A 130 -31.37 -24.97 -26.31
C PRO A 130 -31.50 -23.56 -26.91
N LYS A 131 -32.75 -23.09 -27.00
CA LYS A 131 -33.16 -21.68 -27.15
C LYS A 131 -34.14 -21.34 -25.99
N PRO A 132 -34.39 -20.04 -25.71
CA PRO A 132 -34.51 -19.48 -24.36
C PRO A 132 -35.95 -19.47 -23.81
N VAL A 133 -36.08 -19.44 -22.48
CA VAL A 133 -37.33 -19.26 -21.72
C VAL A 133 -36.98 -18.35 -20.54
N ALA A 134 -37.36 -17.07 -20.55
CA ALA A 134 -38.66 -16.47 -20.21
C ALA A 134 -39.00 -16.55 -18.70
N SER A 135 -39.05 -15.35 -18.13
CA SER A 135 -39.63 -14.88 -16.87
C SER A 135 -40.72 -15.73 -16.20
N GLU A 136 -40.53 -15.98 -14.91
CA GLU A 136 -41.63 -16.18 -13.96
C GLU A 136 -41.49 -15.20 -12.78
N GLU A 137 -42.61 -14.52 -12.51
CA GLU A 137 -42.83 -13.60 -11.41
C GLU A 137 -42.82 -14.36 -10.07
N SER A 138 -42.03 -13.87 -9.12
CA SER A 138 -42.13 -14.24 -7.71
C SER A 138 -42.32 -12.96 -6.91
N SER A 139 -43.58 -12.71 -6.54
CA SER A 139 -43.96 -11.63 -5.65
C SER A 139 -43.48 -11.90 -4.22
N SER A 140 -42.53 -11.13 -3.77
CA SER A 140 -42.42 -10.73 -2.36
C SER A 140 -41.75 -9.37 -2.34
N ALA A 141 -42.57 -8.33 -2.23
CA ALA A 141 -42.12 -6.95 -2.16
C ALA A 141 -41.04 -6.83 -1.06
N PRO A 142 -39.86 -6.25 -1.35
CA PRO A 142 -39.01 -5.74 -0.29
C PRO A 142 -39.80 -4.60 0.36
N THR A 143 -40.01 -4.69 1.66
CA THR A 143 -40.43 -3.55 2.47
C THR A 143 -39.47 -2.41 2.20
N ASP A 144 -40.00 -1.37 1.58
CA ASP A 144 -39.39 -0.08 1.34
C ASP A 144 -39.00 0.54 2.68
N SER A 145 -37.78 0.28 3.13
CA SER A 145 -37.09 1.10 4.12
C SER A 145 -35.96 1.83 3.40
N SER A 146 -36.30 2.64 2.40
CA SER A 146 -35.47 3.76 1.99
C SER A 146 -35.44 4.79 3.12
N SER A 147 -34.77 4.46 4.23
CA SER A 147 -34.16 5.52 5.02
C SER A 147 -33.06 6.10 4.13
N SER A 148 -33.37 7.15 3.38
CA SER A 148 -32.34 7.96 2.76
C SER A 148 -31.52 8.55 3.90
N THR A 149 -30.47 7.84 4.33
CA THR A 149 -29.52 8.39 5.28
C THR A 149 -28.89 9.57 4.56
N GLU A 150 -29.33 10.76 4.93
CA GLU A 150 -28.77 12.01 4.41
C GLU A 150 -27.27 11.98 4.70
N LEU A 151 -26.46 12.09 3.63
CA LEU A 151 -25.02 12.03 3.78
C LEU A 151 -24.50 13.30 4.47
N PRO A 152 -23.29 13.27 5.06
CA PRO A 152 -22.78 14.42 5.79
C PRO A 152 -22.65 15.68 4.91
N GLN A 153 -22.99 16.84 5.46
CA GLN A 153 -22.96 18.12 4.73
C GLN A 153 -21.58 18.46 4.14
N TYR A 154 -20.49 18.05 4.79
CA TYR A 154 -19.14 18.27 4.28
C TYR A 154 -18.90 17.58 2.94
N LEU A 155 -19.56 16.43 2.68
CA LEU A 155 -19.44 15.72 1.41
C LEU A 155 -20.17 16.47 0.29
N TYR A 156 -21.35 17.04 0.56
CA TYR A 156 -22.05 17.91 -0.39
C TYR A 156 -21.22 19.13 -0.74
N LYS A 157 -20.63 19.81 0.24
CA LYS A 157 -19.73 20.95 0.03
C LYS A 157 -18.52 20.58 -0.83
N ALA A 158 -17.89 19.44 -0.55
CA ALA A 158 -16.77 18.94 -1.34
C ALA A 158 -17.18 18.66 -2.80
N MET A 159 -18.35 18.04 -3.02
CA MET A 159 -18.88 17.79 -4.36
C MET A 159 -19.28 19.07 -5.10
N GLU A 160 -19.80 20.08 -4.42
CA GLU A 160 -20.07 21.40 -4.99
C GLU A 160 -18.77 22.05 -5.47
N GLN A 161 -17.70 22.00 -4.67
CA GLN A 161 -16.40 22.50 -5.08
C GLN A 161 -15.86 21.76 -6.32
N VAL A 162 -15.91 20.42 -6.32
CA VAL A 162 -15.53 19.61 -7.48
C VAL A 162 -16.35 20.00 -8.71
N ALA A 163 -17.66 20.20 -8.56
CA ALA A 163 -18.52 20.60 -9.67
C ALA A 163 -18.06 21.92 -10.30
N ILE A 164 -17.80 22.95 -9.49
CA ILE A 164 -17.31 24.25 -9.98
C ILE A 164 -15.95 24.11 -10.66
N GLU A 165 -15.01 23.37 -10.07
CA GLU A 165 -13.69 23.15 -10.65
C GLU A 165 -13.72 22.37 -11.97
N GLN A 166 -14.71 21.49 -12.14
CA GLN A 166 -14.97 20.77 -13.40
C GLN A 166 -15.86 21.57 -14.37
N GLY A 167 -16.17 22.83 -14.06
CA GLY A 167 -16.86 23.75 -14.95
C GLY A 167 -18.38 23.59 -15.03
N PHE A 168 -19.01 23.02 -14.01
CA PHE A 168 -20.47 23.07 -13.86
C PHE A 168 -20.92 24.44 -13.33
N THR A 169 -22.15 24.86 -13.66
CA THR A 169 -22.66 26.16 -13.24
C THR A 169 -23.31 26.09 -11.86
N ALA A 170 -22.86 26.92 -10.92
CA ALA A 170 -23.43 27.03 -9.58
C ALA A 170 -24.97 27.17 -9.62
N GLY A 171 -25.67 26.30 -8.88
CA GLY A 171 -27.14 26.28 -8.80
C GLY A 171 -27.86 25.69 -10.02
N GLN A 172 -27.14 25.22 -11.05
CA GLN A 172 -27.74 24.55 -12.22
C GLN A 172 -27.48 23.05 -12.28
N PHE A 173 -26.48 22.57 -11.53
CA PHE A 173 -26.21 21.13 -11.42
C PHE A 173 -27.00 20.47 -10.28
N LYS A 174 -27.16 19.15 -10.38
CA LYS A 174 -27.69 18.29 -9.32
C LYS A 174 -26.64 17.28 -8.88
N ILE A 175 -26.62 16.99 -7.59
CA ILE A 175 -25.78 15.94 -6.98
C ILE A 175 -26.72 14.85 -6.46
N GLU A 176 -26.51 13.62 -6.90
CA GLU A 176 -27.18 12.43 -6.39
C GLU A 176 -26.14 11.42 -5.92
N PHE A 177 -26.41 10.73 -4.83
CA PHE A 177 -25.52 9.70 -4.29
C PHE A 177 -26.16 8.32 -4.39
N ASP A 178 -25.30 7.33 -4.65
CA ASP A 178 -25.64 5.90 -4.58
C ASP A 178 -24.52 5.17 -3.83
N VAL A 179 -24.80 3.96 -3.36
CA VAL A 179 -23.81 3.13 -2.69
C VAL A 179 -22.66 2.83 -3.65
N GLY A 180 -21.43 3.10 -3.22
CA GLY A 180 -20.23 3.03 -4.07
C GLY A 180 -19.53 1.68 -4.05
N SER A 181 -19.79 0.86 -3.03
CA SER A 181 -19.09 -0.39 -2.72
C SER A 181 -20.03 -1.50 -2.23
N ASN A 182 -19.61 -2.77 -2.30
CA ASN A 182 -20.41 -3.89 -1.82
C ASN A 182 -20.19 -4.11 -0.32
N LYS A 183 -21.02 -4.96 0.31
CA LYS A 183 -20.77 -5.45 1.68
C LYS A 183 -19.36 -6.07 1.75
N GLY A 184 -18.56 -5.66 2.73
CA GLY A 184 -17.16 -6.09 2.88
C GLY A 184 -16.12 -5.24 2.12
N ASP A 185 -16.56 -4.32 1.27
CA ASP A 185 -15.70 -3.32 0.63
C ASP A 185 -15.65 -2.06 1.51
N GLY A 186 -14.49 -1.75 2.08
CA GLY A 186 -14.27 -0.57 2.93
C GLY A 186 -14.24 -0.87 4.42
N PHE A 187 -13.12 -1.44 4.90
CA PHE A 187 -12.89 -1.72 6.33
C PHE A 187 -12.73 -0.44 7.16
N ILE A 188 -12.08 0.58 6.59
CA ILE A 188 -11.66 1.78 7.32
C ILE A 188 -12.43 3.04 6.86
N GLY A 189 -13.15 2.98 5.74
CA GLY A 189 -13.94 4.06 5.17
C GLY A 189 -15.17 3.56 4.41
N GLN A 190 -16.15 4.44 4.20
CA GLN A 190 -17.34 4.17 3.40
C GLN A 190 -17.21 4.84 2.02
N MET A 191 -17.73 4.18 1.00
CA MET A 191 -17.64 4.64 -0.39
C MET A 191 -19.00 4.85 -1.03
N PHE A 192 -19.14 5.97 -1.74
CA PHE A 192 -20.34 6.40 -2.44
C PHE A 192 -20.02 6.76 -3.89
N LYS A 193 -20.95 6.49 -4.80
CA LYS A 193 -20.92 7.11 -6.13
C LYS A 193 -21.66 8.43 -6.05
N ALA A 194 -21.04 9.51 -6.51
CA ALA A 194 -21.71 10.78 -6.73
C ALA A 194 -21.97 10.98 -8.23
N PHE A 195 -23.22 11.22 -8.59
CA PHE A 195 -23.64 11.60 -9.93
C PHE A 195 -23.83 13.11 -9.99
N LEU A 196 -23.08 13.75 -10.88
CA LEU A 196 -23.17 15.17 -11.12
C LEU A 196 -23.83 15.39 -12.49
N ALA A 197 -24.95 16.12 -12.51
CA ALA A 197 -25.74 16.31 -13.74
C ALA A 197 -26.11 17.78 -13.98
N GLU A 198 -25.91 18.26 -15.21
CA GLU A 198 -26.30 19.61 -15.69
C GLU A 198 -26.75 19.51 -17.15
N GLY A 199 -28.04 19.71 -17.41
CA GLY A 199 -28.62 19.43 -18.73
C GLY A 199 -28.40 17.97 -19.14
N ASP A 200 -27.74 17.76 -20.29
CA ASP A 200 -27.38 16.43 -20.80
C ASP A 200 -25.99 15.94 -20.31
N ARG A 201 -25.21 16.80 -19.63
CA ARG A 201 -23.91 16.41 -19.07
C ARG A 201 -24.15 15.59 -17.81
N ARG A 202 -23.56 14.40 -17.76
CA ARG A 202 -23.56 13.54 -16.58
C ARG A 202 -22.18 12.97 -16.33
N GLU A 203 -21.67 13.17 -15.12
CA GLU A 203 -20.39 12.66 -14.67
C GLU A 203 -20.55 11.85 -13.39
N VAL A 204 -19.62 10.91 -13.16
CA VAL A 204 -19.64 10.02 -12.01
C VAL A 204 -18.31 10.12 -11.28
N TYR A 205 -18.40 10.28 -9.97
CA TYR A 205 -17.28 10.39 -9.06
C TYR A 205 -17.41 9.34 -7.97
N LEU A 206 -16.27 8.93 -7.43
CA LEU A 206 -16.19 8.03 -6.30
C LEU A 206 -15.77 8.82 -5.07
N CYS A 207 -16.60 8.81 -4.04
CA CYS A 207 -16.39 9.54 -2.79
C CYS A 207 -16.07 8.54 -1.68
N LYS A 208 -14.96 8.73 -0.98
CA LYS A 208 -14.59 7.99 0.23
C LYS A 208 -14.69 8.95 1.43
N ILE A 209 -15.39 8.53 2.47
CA ILE A 209 -15.55 9.27 3.73
C ILE A 209 -15.29 8.35 4.93
N PRO A 210 -14.95 8.89 6.13
CA PRO A 210 -14.88 8.11 7.35
C PRO A 210 -16.19 7.35 7.63
N PRO A 211 -16.13 6.20 8.34
CA PRO A 211 -17.33 5.48 8.73
C PRO A 211 -18.33 6.39 9.45
N LEU A 212 -19.62 6.27 9.13
CA LEU A 212 -20.65 7.06 9.80
C LEU A 212 -20.84 6.64 11.27
N ASN A 213 -20.56 5.36 11.59
CA ASN A 213 -20.54 4.87 12.96
C ASN A 213 -19.29 5.39 13.72
N GLU A 214 -19.53 6.14 14.80
CA GLU A 214 -18.49 6.77 15.62
C GLU A 214 -17.57 5.76 16.33
N VAL A 215 -18.13 4.68 16.88
CA VAL A 215 -17.38 3.64 17.59
C VAL A 215 -16.35 3.00 16.67
N ARG A 216 -16.77 2.68 15.44
CA ARG A 216 -15.89 2.18 14.39
C ARG A 216 -14.82 3.18 14.00
N ARG A 217 -15.16 4.48 13.85
CA ARG A 217 -14.15 5.52 13.56
C ARG A 217 -13.06 5.57 14.62
N GLN A 218 -13.45 5.56 15.89
CA GLN A 218 -12.52 5.63 17.02
C GLN A 218 -11.67 4.36 17.14
N GLN A 219 -12.29 3.18 17.04
CA GLN A 219 -11.59 1.90 17.17
C GLN A 219 -10.50 1.70 16.12
N PHE A 220 -10.75 2.13 14.87
CA PHE A 220 -9.79 1.99 13.77
C PHE A 220 -8.91 3.23 13.57
N GLN A 221 -8.97 4.21 14.48
CA GLN A 221 -8.27 5.50 14.34
C GLN A 221 -8.46 6.11 12.94
N SER A 222 -9.70 6.04 12.41
CA SER A 222 -10.00 6.34 11.02
C SER A 222 -9.49 7.72 10.60
N MET A 223 -9.56 8.73 11.46
CA MET A 223 -9.10 10.08 11.10
C MET A 223 -7.60 10.16 10.84
N ILE A 224 -6.76 9.41 11.56
CA ILE A 224 -5.31 9.32 11.28
C ILE A 224 -5.08 8.70 9.90
N ILE A 225 -5.88 7.70 9.55
CA ILE A 225 -5.80 6.96 8.29
C ILE A 225 -6.28 7.82 7.12
N PHE A 226 -7.36 8.58 7.28
CA PHE A 226 -7.85 9.55 6.30
C PHE A 226 -6.91 10.75 6.13
N SER A 227 -6.30 11.22 7.22
CA SER A 227 -5.26 12.25 7.18
C SER A 227 -4.04 11.76 6.37
N ARG A 228 -3.64 10.50 6.57
CA ARG A 228 -2.57 9.85 5.80
C ARG A 228 -2.89 9.74 4.31
N GLU A 229 -4.10 9.29 3.97
CA GLU A 229 -4.55 9.16 2.58
C GLU A 229 -4.72 10.53 1.91
N THR A 230 -5.18 11.53 2.67
CA THR A 230 -5.27 12.93 2.22
C THR A 230 -3.88 13.49 1.91
N LEU A 231 -2.88 13.30 2.79
CA LEU A 231 -1.50 13.66 2.53
C LEU A 231 -0.98 13.03 1.22
N ALA A 232 -1.34 11.77 0.97
CA ALA A 232 -0.94 11.06 -0.24
C ALA A 232 -1.53 11.68 -1.51
N TYR A 233 -2.85 11.85 -1.57
CA TYR A 233 -3.53 12.35 -2.77
C TYR A 233 -3.40 13.86 -2.97
N LYS A 234 -3.40 14.65 -1.90
CA LYS A 234 -3.33 16.11 -1.95
C LYS A 234 -1.92 16.61 -2.23
N THR A 235 -0.91 15.92 -1.70
CA THR A 235 0.47 16.45 -1.68
C THR A 235 1.47 15.48 -2.30
N LEU A 236 1.58 14.25 -1.80
CA LEU A 236 2.66 13.32 -2.19
C LEU A 236 2.60 12.92 -3.68
N LEU A 237 1.47 12.40 -4.14
CA LEU A 237 1.30 11.92 -5.51
C LEU A 237 1.42 13.06 -6.53
N PRO A 238 0.76 14.23 -6.34
CA PRO A 238 1.01 15.39 -7.19
C PRO A 238 2.48 15.78 -7.29
N LEU A 239 3.20 15.78 -6.16
CA LEU A 239 4.63 16.10 -6.13
C LEU A 239 5.49 15.05 -6.84
N MET A 240 5.21 13.76 -6.65
CA MET A 240 5.86 12.68 -7.40
C MET A 240 5.63 12.82 -8.91
N PHE A 241 4.43 13.20 -9.32
CA PHE A 241 4.09 13.35 -10.73
C PHE A 241 4.71 14.60 -11.36
N SER A 242 4.76 15.74 -10.64
CA SER A 242 5.41 16.95 -11.13
C SER A 242 6.92 16.76 -11.26
N TYR A 243 7.57 16.19 -10.23
CA TYR A 243 9.01 15.89 -10.24
C TYR A 243 9.42 15.06 -11.46
N GLN A 244 8.69 14.00 -11.77
CA GLN A 244 8.95 13.16 -12.95
C GLN A 244 8.78 13.93 -14.27
N LYS A 245 7.74 14.76 -14.40
CA LYS A 245 7.50 15.59 -15.59
C LYS A 245 8.61 16.61 -15.80
N GLU A 246 9.08 17.25 -14.72
CA GLU A 246 10.20 18.21 -14.77
C GLU A 246 11.50 17.55 -15.26
N LYS A 247 11.71 16.27 -14.92
CA LYS A 247 12.82 15.45 -15.42
C LYS A 247 12.60 14.91 -16.84
N GLY A 248 11.47 15.24 -17.48
CA GLY A 248 11.15 14.80 -18.84
C GLY A 248 10.63 13.36 -18.94
N VAL A 249 10.23 12.74 -17.82
CA VAL A 249 9.71 11.37 -17.82
C VAL A 249 8.25 11.35 -18.29
N SER A 250 7.97 10.54 -19.33
CA SER A 250 6.62 10.39 -19.88
C SER A 250 5.75 9.44 -19.05
N ARG A 251 4.42 9.49 -19.24
CA ARG A 251 3.45 8.64 -18.51
C ARG A 251 3.70 7.14 -18.66
N GLY A 252 4.18 6.68 -19.83
CA GLY A 252 4.44 5.26 -20.08
C GLY A 252 5.71 4.73 -19.41
N GLU A 253 6.61 5.64 -19.04
CA GLU A 253 7.96 5.32 -18.56
C GLU A 253 8.12 5.55 -17.06
N GLY A 254 7.34 6.45 -16.48
CA GLY A 254 7.34 6.77 -15.05
C GLY A 254 6.24 6.10 -14.24
N PHE A 255 6.15 6.49 -12.97
CA PHE A 255 5.08 6.17 -12.05
C PHE A 255 3.97 7.24 -12.11
N PHE A 256 2.85 6.89 -12.73
CA PHE A 256 1.63 7.72 -12.76
C PHE A 256 0.38 6.87 -12.47
N SER A 257 0.58 5.78 -11.72
CA SER A 257 -0.39 4.71 -11.46
C SER A 257 -1.19 4.97 -10.18
N ALA A 258 -1.88 6.11 -10.13
CA ALA A 258 -2.88 6.43 -9.11
C ALA A 258 -4.14 7.01 -9.78
N PRO A 259 -5.32 6.88 -9.17
CA PRO A 259 -6.53 7.54 -9.65
C PRO A 259 -6.34 9.06 -9.72
N LYS A 260 -7.00 9.70 -10.69
CA LYS A 260 -7.21 11.14 -10.64
C LYS A 260 -8.04 11.47 -9.41
N CYS A 261 -7.42 12.17 -8.46
CA CYS A 261 -8.08 12.78 -7.33
C CYS A 261 -8.56 14.19 -7.71
N TYR A 262 -9.81 14.49 -7.41
CA TYR A 262 -10.45 15.79 -7.62
C TYR A 262 -10.49 16.61 -6.33
N TYR A 263 -10.58 15.94 -5.19
CA TYR A 263 -10.66 16.58 -3.89
C TYR A 263 -10.13 15.62 -2.82
N ALA A 264 -9.35 16.14 -1.88
CA ALA A 264 -8.92 15.41 -0.70
C ALA A 264 -8.72 16.41 0.44
N GLU A 265 -9.58 16.35 1.46
CA GLU A 265 -9.45 17.14 2.68
C GLU A 265 -9.76 16.28 3.90
N CYS A 266 -9.09 16.59 5.01
CA CYS A 266 -9.27 15.94 6.29
C CYS A 266 -9.14 16.99 7.40
N ASP A 267 -10.19 17.15 8.18
CA ASP A 267 -10.21 17.89 9.44
C ASP A 267 -10.35 16.87 10.57
N GLU A 268 -9.21 16.56 11.21
CA GLU A 268 -9.17 15.60 12.32
C GLU A 268 -9.96 16.07 13.54
N ALA A 269 -10.04 17.38 13.78
CA ALA A 269 -10.74 17.94 14.94
C ALA A 269 -12.26 17.90 14.76
N ALA A 270 -12.74 18.12 13.53
CA ALA A 270 -14.16 18.02 13.20
C ALA A 270 -14.61 16.57 12.90
N GLU A 271 -13.67 15.61 12.83
CA GLU A 271 -13.91 14.25 12.31
C GLU A 271 -14.49 14.22 10.88
N GLU A 272 -14.16 15.23 10.07
CA GLU A 272 -14.67 15.38 8.70
C GLU A 272 -13.56 15.07 7.70
N SER A 273 -13.80 14.13 6.78
CA SER A 273 -12.89 13.91 5.66
C SER A 273 -13.63 13.43 4.43
N ALA A 274 -13.19 13.89 3.27
CA ALA A 274 -13.68 13.42 1.99
C ALA A 274 -12.54 13.33 0.98
N ILE A 275 -12.50 12.20 0.26
CA ILE A 275 -11.63 12.00 -0.89
C ILE A 275 -12.52 11.69 -2.09
N ILE A 276 -12.43 12.48 -3.14
CA ILE A 276 -13.24 12.37 -4.36
C ILE A 276 -12.30 12.06 -5.53
N MET A 277 -12.54 10.94 -6.21
CA MET A 277 -11.69 10.43 -7.28
C MET A 277 -12.50 9.94 -8.49
N GLU A 278 -11.80 9.67 -9.58
CA GLU A 278 -12.43 9.06 -10.77
C GLU A 278 -12.89 7.63 -10.50
N ASP A 279 -14.01 7.24 -11.13
CA ASP A 279 -14.45 5.84 -11.13
C ASP A 279 -13.75 5.07 -12.27
N LEU A 280 -12.66 4.38 -11.94
CA LEU A 280 -11.86 3.62 -12.90
C LEU A 280 -12.63 2.49 -13.62
N ARG A 281 -13.77 2.03 -13.07
CA ARG A 281 -14.64 1.04 -13.72
C ARG A 281 -15.17 1.55 -15.06
N LEU A 282 -15.29 2.86 -15.22
CA LEU A 282 -15.70 3.53 -16.46
C LEU A 282 -14.59 3.51 -17.53
N SER A 283 -13.36 3.19 -17.14
CA SER A 283 -12.17 3.18 -17.99
C SER A 283 -11.59 1.78 -18.20
N ASN A 284 -12.44 0.73 -18.19
CA ASN A 284 -12.06 -0.68 -18.37
C ASN A 284 -11.07 -1.25 -17.34
N TYR A 285 -10.94 -0.60 -16.18
CA TYR A 285 -10.19 -1.17 -15.07
C TYR A 285 -11.05 -2.12 -14.25
N ARG A 286 -10.44 -3.20 -13.76
CA ARG A 286 -11.10 -4.21 -12.93
C ARG A 286 -10.20 -4.63 -11.78
N MET A 287 -10.80 -4.90 -10.63
CA MET A 287 -10.11 -5.59 -9.53
C MET A 287 -9.90 -7.06 -9.89
N TRP A 288 -8.81 -7.65 -9.42
CA TRP A 288 -8.58 -9.08 -9.51
C TRP A 288 -9.50 -9.84 -8.54
N ASN A 289 -9.87 -11.08 -8.88
CA ASN A 289 -10.61 -11.92 -7.95
C ASN A 289 -9.71 -12.31 -6.76
N LYS A 290 -9.97 -11.71 -5.59
CA LYS A 290 -9.16 -11.90 -4.38
C LYS A 290 -9.04 -13.36 -3.91
N LEU A 291 -10.02 -14.19 -4.28
CA LEU A 291 -10.05 -15.62 -3.94
C LEU A 291 -9.06 -16.43 -4.77
N GLU A 292 -8.60 -15.89 -5.90
CA GLU A 292 -7.65 -16.53 -6.80
C GLU A 292 -6.23 -16.00 -6.56
N PRO A 293 -5.21 -16.89 -6.52
CA PRO A 293 -3.82 -16.45 -6.55
C PRO A 293 -3.53 -15.56 -7.77
N VAL A 294 -2.76 -14.51 -7.56
CA VAL A 294 -2.35 -13.58 -8.62
C VAL A 294 -1.51 -14.33 -9.65
N ASN A 295 -1.88 -14.20 -10.93
CA ASN A 295 -1.15 -14.81 -12.03
C ASN A 295 0.08 -13.98 -12.46
N TYR A 296 0.86 -14.54 -13.38
CA TYR A 296 2.11 -13.95 -13.83
C TYR A 296 2.00 -12.53 -14.39
N GLU A 297 1.06 -12.25 -15.30
CA GLU A 297 0.99 -10.92 -15.93
C GLU A 297 0.58 -9.83 -14.94
N HIS A 298 -0.32 -10.17 -14.00
CA HIS A 298 -0.72 -9.24 -12.94
C HIS A 298 0.44 -8.98 -11.98
N ALA A 299 1.14 -10.03 -11.54
CA ALA A 299 2.32 -9.89 -10.70
C ALA A 299 3.42 -9.08 -11.39
N ARG A 300 3.68 -9.34 -12.67
CA ARG A 300 4.67 -8.60 -13.47
C ARG A 300 4.34 -7.10 -13.50
N LEU A 301 3.10 -6.73 -13.81
CA LEU A 301 2.66 -5.33 -13.86
C LEU A 301 2.77 -4.65 -12.49
N THR A 302 2.32 -5.31 -11.42
CA THR A 302 2.43 -4.78 -10.05
C THR A 302 3.89 -4.57 -9.65
N MET A 303 4.75 -5.56 -9.87
CA MET A 303 6.19 -5.46 -9.54
C MET A 303 6.88 -4.36 -10.34
N GLN A 304 6.50 -4.16 -11.60
CA GLN A 304 6.98 -3.03 -12.40
C GLN A 304 6.58 -1.69 -11.78
N GLN A 305 5.31 -1.51 -11.38
CA GLN A 305 4.86 -0.25 -10.79
C GLN A 305 5.44 0.02 -9.40
N LEU A 306 5.60 -1.01 -8.55
CA LEU A 306 6.31 -0.87 -7.27
C LEU A 306 7.76 -0.44 -7.49
N GLY A 307 8.44 -0.98 -8.51
CA GLY A 307 9.79 -0.56 -8.89
C GLY A 307 9.84 0.92 -9.25
N ARG A 308 8.86 1.40 -10.01
CA ARG A 308 8.77 2.81 -10.40
C ARG A 308 8.44 3.72 -9.23
N LEU A 309 7.47 3.35 -8.39
CA LEU A 309 7.11 4.08 -7.17
C LEU A 309 8.35 4.31 -6.28
N HIS A 310 9.08 3.23 -5.98
CA HIS A 310 10.25 3.29 -5.12
C HIS A 310 11.41 4.06 -5.77
N ALA A 311 11.60 3.98 -7.09
CA ALA A 311 12.59 4.81 -7.80
C ALA A 311 12.31 6.31 -7.63
N VAL A 312 11.06 6.74 -7.81
CA VAL A 312 10.67 8.15 -7.65
C VAL A 312 10.90 8.60 -6.21
N SER A 313 10.52 7.77 -5.23
CA SER A 313 10.75 8.07 -3.82
C SER A 313 12.23 8.26 -3.49
N LEU A 314 13.10 7.33 -3.91
CA LEU A 314 14.55 7.42 -3.69
C LEU A 314 15.17 8.65 -4.35
N ALA A 315 14.77 8.95 -5.60
CA ALA A 315 15.27 10.08 -6.34
C ALA A 315 14.83 11.42 -5.71
N MET A 316 13.57 11.54 -5.30
CA MET A 316 13.06 12.74 -4.62
C MET A 316 13.73 12.96 -3.26
N LYS A 317 13.92 11.89 -2.47
CA LYS A 317 14.64 11.96 -1.19
C LYS A 317 16.04 12.58 -1.35
N ARG A 318 16.71 12.29 -2.47
CA ARG A 318 18.05 12.81 -2.79
C ARG A 318 18.03 14.21 -3.37
N ASP A 319 17.13 14.48 -4.33
CA ASP A 319 17.10 15.75 -5.06
C ASP A 319 16.39 16.87 -4.28
N ARG A 320 15.41 16.52 -3.46
CA ARG A 320 14.52 17.45 -2.75
C ARG A 320 14.32 17.05 -1.28
N PRO A 321 15.40 16.92 -0.49
CA PRO A 321 15.31 16.39 0.89
C PRO A 321 14.39 17.23 1.79
N ALA A 322 14.36 18.56 1.62
CA ALA A 322 13.51 19.44 2.41
C ALA A 322 12.00 19.24 2.12
N GLU A 323 11.61 19.11 0.85
CA GLU A 323 10.22 18.80 0.48
C GLU A 323 9.85 17.37 0.90
N PHE A 324 10.80 16.45 0.86
CA PHE A 324 10.59 15.04 1.17
C PHE A 324 10.37 14.77 2.67
N GLU A 325 10.95 15.59 3.56
CA GLU A 325 10.97 15.35 5.01
C GLU A 325 9.57 15.15 5.61
N GLN A 326 8.58 15.92 5.15
CA GLN A 326 7.19 15.83 5.63
C GLN A 326 6.53 14.46 5.38
N PHE A 327 7.07 13.67 4.44
CA PHE A 327 6.55 12.35 4.12
C PHE A 327 7.22 11.23 4.89
N LYS A 328 8.21 11.51 5.74
CA LYS A 328 8.86 10.50 6.61
C LYS A 328 7.95 10.09 7.77
N VAL A 329 6.75 9.64 7.44
CA VAL A 329 5.71 9.27 8.36
C VAL A 329 5.89 7.82 8.85
N PRO A 330 5.66 7.53 10.13
CA PRO A 330 5.89 6.22 10.71
C PRO A 330 4.86 5.20 10.23
N ASP A 331 5.20 3.92 10.38
CA ASP A 331 4.28 2.81 10.21
C ASP A 331 3.20 2.85 11.30
N LEU A 332 1.92 2.81 10.91
CA LEU A 332 0.81 2.85 11.86
C LEU A 332 0.78 1.64 12.80
N MET A 333 1.39 0.51 12.44
CA MET A 333 1.53 -0.64 13.34
C MET A 333 2.37 -0.29 14.58
N GLN A 334 3.29 0.67 14.50
CA GLN A 334 4.05 1.13 15.67
C GLN A 334 3.17 1.92 16.64
N VAL A 335 2.14 2.59 16.14
CA VAL A 335 1.19 3.37 16.92
C VAL A 335 0.10 2.47 17.50
N MET A 336 -0.36 1.48 16.72
CA MET A 336 -1.49 0.62 17.06
C MET A 336 -1.12 -0.61 17.92
N MET A 337 0.17 -0.85 18.20
CA MET A 337 0.63 -2.00 19.00
C MET A 337 1.37 -1.61 20.30
N PRO A 338 0.73 -0.90 21.25
CA PRO A 338 1.29 -0.75 22.60
C PRO A 338 1.55 -2.07 23.32
N ASP A 339 2.42 -2.02 24.34
CA ASP A 339 2.78 -3.13 25.21
C ASP A 339 1.57 -3.79 25.88
N GLY A 340 1.38 -5.09 25.64
CA GLY A 340 0.26 -5.87 26.18
C GLY A 340 -1.11 -5.55 25.55
N SER A 341 -1.16 -4.81 24.45
CA SER A 341 -2.42 -4.44 23.80
C SER A 341 -3.22 -5.66 23.30
N PRO A 342 -4.57 -5.57 23.22
CA PRO A 342 -5.40 -6.60 22.59
C PRO A 342 -4.96 -6.94 21.16
N PHE A 343 -4.44 -5.95 20.43
CA PHE A 343 -3.90 -6.12 19.09
C PHE A 343 -2.65 -7.03 19.06
N GLU A 344 -1.73 -6.88 20.02
CA GLU A 344 -0.58 -7.78 20.16
C GLU A 344 -1.03 -9.23 20.43
N MET A 345 -1.95 -9.43 21.37
CA MET A 345 -2.47 -10.76 21.72
C MET A 345 -3.16 -11.42 20.52
N MET A 346 -3.91 -10.64 19.74
CA MET A 346 -4.51 -11.10 18.48
C MET A 346 -3.43 -11.63 17.53
N MET A 347 -2.38 -10.86 17.28
CA MET A 347 -1.30 -11.28 16.37
C MET A 347 -0.62 -12.57 16.83
N ILE A 348 -0.35 -12.71 18.12
CA ILE A 348 0.22 -13.93 18.70
C ILE A 348 -0.70 -15.14 18.45
N LYS A 349 -2.01 -14.98 18.67
CA LYS A 349 -3.01 -16.03 18.39
C LYS A 349 -3.02 -16.39 16.89
N MET A 350 -3.02 -15.39 16.01
CA MET A 350 -3.05 -15.61 14.56
C MET A 350 -1.78 -16.30 14.05
N LEU A 351 -0.60 -15.95 14.56
CA LEU A 351 0.65 -16.66 14.26
C LEU A 351 0.64 -18.10 14.79
N THR A 352 0.05 -18.32 15.97
CA THR A 352 -0.13 -19.67 16.53
C THR A 352 -1.03 -20.50 15.63
N ASN A 353 -2.16 -19.95 15.18
CA ASN A 353 -3.07 -20.61 14.24
C ASN A 353 -2.37 -20.90 12.90
N ALA A 354 -1.56 -19.96 12.40
CA ALA A 354 -0.77 -20.15 11.18
C ALA A 354 0.22 -21.32 11.34
N LYS A 355 0.92 -21.42 12.47
CA LYS A 355 1.81 -22.55 12.77
C LYS A 355 1.07 -23.90 12.74
N GLU A 356 -0.18 -23.95 13.20
CA GLU A 356 -0.97 -25.19 13.18
C GLU A 356 -1.46 -25.62 11.79
N THR A 357 -1.26 -24.79 10.76
CA THR A 357 -1.52 -25.21 9.36
C THR A 357 -0.48 -26.19 8.82
N LEU A 358 0.70 -26.26 9.45
CA LEU A 358 1.80 -27.14 9.07
C LEU A 358 1.52 -28.60 9.44
N GLU A 359 2.05 -29.53 8.67
CA GLU A 359 2.03 -30.95 8.99
C GLU A 359 2.99 -31.29 10.16
N PRO A 360 2.76 -32.39 10.89
CA PRO A 360 3.61 -32.76 12.03
C PRO A 360 5.10 -32.98 11.68
N HIS A 361 5.40 -33.34 10.43
CA HIS A 361 6.77 -33.59 9.97
C HIS A 361 7.55 -32.32 9.61
N GLU A 362 6.87 -31.17 9.46
CA GLU A 362 7.46 -29.84 9.16
C GLU A 362 8.06 -29.20 10.42
N THR A 363 8.91 -29.97 11.11
CA THR A 363 9.49 -29.63 12.41
C THR A 363 10.36 -28.38 12.38
N LYS A 364 11.09 -28.16 11.28
CA LYS A 364 11.93 -26.97 11.08
C LYS A 364 11.07 -25.71 10.96
N GLU A 365 10.03 -25.76 10.14
CA GLU A 365 9.08 -24.68 9.91
C GLU A 365 8.33 -24.33 11.19
N ARG A 366 7.85 -25.35 11.92
CA ARG A 366 7.20 -25.17 13.23
C ARG A 366 8.14 -24.50 14.24
N ALA A 367 9.41 -24.89 14.29
CA ALA A 367 10.39 -24.26 15.19
C ALA A 367 10.69 -22.80 14.82
N LYS A 368 10.80 -22.49 13.52
CA LYS A 368 10.99 -21.11 13.04
C LYS A 368 9.77 -20.23 13.33
N MET A 369 8.57 -20.75 13.14
CA MET A 369 7.33 -20.05 13.51
C MET A 369 7.24 -19.82 15.02
N GLN A 370 7.63 -20.81 15.85
CA GLN A 370 7.66 -20.61 17.30
C GLN A 370 8.60 -19.47 17.68
N LYS A 371 9.81 -19.42 17.09
CA LYS A 371 10.74 -18.31 17.32
C LYS A 371 10.15 -16.95 16.91
N LEU A 372 9.42 -16.89 15.79
CA LEU A 372 8.73 -15.65 15.38
C LEU A 372 7.65 -15.25 16.39
N ILE A 373 6.85 -16.20 16.88
CA ILE A 373 5.83 -15.96 17.92
C ILE A 373 6.48 -15.39 19.18
N ASP A 374 7.55 -16.03 19.66
CA ASP A 374 8.25 -15.63 20.88
C ASP A 374 8.88 -14.22 20.79
N ASN A 375 9.16 -13.74 19.57
CA ASN A 375 9.81 -12.45 19.31
C ASN A 375 8.92 -11.48 18.51
N MET A 376 7.61 -11.72 18.42
CA MET A 376 6.72 -11.08 17.44
C MET A 376 6.78 -9.55 17.48
N ARG A 377 6.61 -8.95 18.68
CA ARG A 377 6.69 -7.48 18.85
C ARG A 377 8.02 -6.92 18.35
N GLN A 378 9.12 -7.53 18.79
CA GLN A 378 10.45 -7.05 18.45
C GLN A 378 10.67 -7.13 16.93
N GLU A 379 10.25 -8.23 16.31
CA GLU A 379 10.37 -8.41 14.87
C GLU A 379 9.49 -7.42 14.08
N MET A 380 8.27 -7.14 14.54
CA MET A 380 7.41 -6.10 13.95
C MET A 380 8.05 -4.72 14.03
N LYS A 381 8.57 -4.34 15.21
CA LYS A 381 9.27 -3.05 15.41
C LYS A 381 10.49 -2.94 14.49
N LEU A 382 11.32 -3.98 14.42
CA LEU A 382 12.51 -4.00 13.58
C LEU A 382 12.17 -3.94 12.09
N CYS A 383 11.08 -4.59 11.65
CA CYS A 383 10.70 -4.58 10.24
C CYS A 383 10.16 -3.22 9.78
N THR A 384 9.48 -2.51 10.67
CA THR A 384 8.77 -1.27 10.34
C THR A 384 9.59 -0.02 10.64
N ASP A 385 10.76 -0.14 11.28
CA ASP A 385 11.66 0.99 11.52
C ASP A 385 12.43 1.38 10.24
N GLY A 386 11.98 2.48 9.62
CA GLY A 386 12.61 3.05 8.43
C GLY A 386 14.08 3.43 8.62
N ASN A 387 14.53 3.75 9.84
CA ASN A 387 15.94 4.09 10.09
C ASN A 387 16.86 2.88 9.89
N LEU A 388 16.37 1.66 10.15
CA LEU A 388 17.13 0.43 9.96
C LEU A 388 17.31 0.06 8.49
N ALA A 389 16.53 0.68 7.60
CA ALA A 389 16.59 0.49 6.16
C ALA A 389 17.47 1.55 5.45
N GLU A 390 17.87 2.62 6.14
CA GLU A 390 18.71 3.69 5.60
C GLU A 390 20.06 3.12 5.07
N PRO A 391 20.59 3.65 3.94
CA PRO A 391 20.10 4.78 3.16
C PRO A 391 18.92 4.48 2.21
N TYR A 392 18.42 3.24 2.19
CA TYR A 392 17.55 2.70 1.13
C TYR A 392 16.05 2.82 1.41
N THR A 393 15.67 3.56 2.45
CA THR A 393 14.28 3.77 2.86
C THR A 393 13.51 4.57 1.82
N VAL A 394 12.26 4.15 1.57
CA VAL A 394 11.35 4.73 0.59
C VAL A 394 10.00 5.06 1.23
N LEU A 395 9.20 5.85 0.54
CA LEU A 395 7.77 5.95 0.76
C LEU A 395 7.10 4.78 0.06
N GLY A 396 6.78 3.74 0.83
CA GLY A 396 6.04 2.60 0.34
C GLY A 396 4.57 2.94 0.16
N HIS A 397 3.90 2.22 -0.74
CA HIS A 397 2.45 2.23 -0.82
C HIS A 397 1.84 1.76 0.51
N GLY A 398 2.43 0.72 1.09
CA GLY A 398 2.11 0.22 2.41
C GLY A 398 1.00 -0.83 2.46
N ASP A 399 0.00 -0.74 1.56
CA ASP A 399 -1.11 -1.70 1.50
C ASP A 399 -1.15 -2.54 0.21
N CYS A 400 -0.09 -3.31 -0.04
CA CYS A 400 0.13 -4.01 -1.30
C CYS A 400 -0.59 -5.35 -1.43
N TRP A 401 -1.81 -5.50 -0.90
CA TRP A 401 -2.67 -6.63 -1.24
C TRP A 401 -3.43 -6.40 -2.55
N VAL A 402 -3.89 -7.49 -3.17
CA VAL A 402 -4.41 -7.46 -4.54
C VAL A 402 -5.66 -6.59 -4.74
N ASN A 403 -6.46 -6.38 -3.68
CA ASN A 403 -7.68 -5.57 -3.77
C ASN A 403 -7.41 -4.07 -3.92
N ASN A 404 -6.19 -3.62 -3.63
CA ASN A 404 -5.78 -2.24 -3.85
C ASN A 404 -5.16 -2.01 -5.24
N PHE A 405 -5.23 -3.01 -6.11
CA PHE A 405 -4.78 -2.91 -7.49
C PHE A 405 -5.94 -3.09 -8.46
N MET A 406 -6.14 -2.10 -9.32
CA MET A 406 -7.04 -2.21 -10.46
C MET A 406 -6.24 -2.34 -11.74
N PHE A 407 -6.59 -3.33 -12.56
CA PHE A 407 -5.88 -3.65 -13.80
C PHE A 407 -6.70 -3.19 -15.01
N HIS A 408 -6.05 -2.50 -15.94
CA HIS A 408 -6.64 -2.18 -17.24
C HIS A 408 -6.53 -3.40 -18.15
N TYR A 409 -7.60 -3.69 -18.90
CA TYR A 409 -7.63 -4.81 -19.83
C TYR A 409 -7.78 -4.34 -21.27
N LYS A 410 -6.89 -4.83 -22.13
CA LYS A 410 -6.95 -4.63 -23.57
C LYS A 410 -6.87 -5.98 -24.27
N ASN A 411 -7.83 -6.28 -25.14
CA ASN A 411 -7.94 -7.56 -25.85
C ASN A 411 -7.89 -8.80 -24.93
N GLY A 412 -8.46 -8.69 -23.72
CA GLY A 412 -8.52 -9.78 -22.74
C GLY A 412 -7.25 -9.99 -21.90
N ALA A 413 -6.17 -9.21 -22.11
CA ALA A 413 -4.95 -9.25 -21.32
C ALA A 413 -4.78 -7.97 -20.50
N PRO A 414 -4.20 -8.04 -19.28
CA PRO A 414 -3.88 -6.85 -18.52
C PRO A 414 -2.69 -6.12 -19.14
N ASP A 415 -2.78 -4.81 -19.32
CA ASP A 415 -1.71 -3.97 -19.88
C ASP A 415 -1.39 -2.72 -19.03
N GLY A 416 -2.08 -2.54 -17.90
CA GLY A 416 -1.83 -1.46 -16.95
C GLY A 416 -2.34 -1.81 -15.56
N VAL A 417 -1.80 -1.13 -14.55
CA VAL A 417 -2.25 -1.22 -13.16
C VAL A 417 -2.27 0.15 -12.52
N ILE A 418 -3.30 0.42 -11.72
CA ILE A 418 -3.44 1.58 -10.85
C ILE A 418 -3.49 1.10 -9.40
N LEU A 419 -2.74 1.79 -8.54
CA LEU A 419 -2.67 1.56 -7.11
C LEU A 419 -3.68 2.47 -6.41
N LEU A 420 -4.54 1.86 -5.58
CA LEU A 420 -5.58 2.49 -4.79
C LEU A 420 -5.20 2.49 -3.31
N ASP A 421 -5.91 3.31 -2.53
CA ASP A 421 -5.91 3.23 -1.06
C ASP A 421 -4.53 3.43 -0.40
N TRP A 422 -4.06 4.68 -0.41
CA TRP A 422 -2.75 5.11 0.09
C TRP A 422 -2.74 5.33 1.62
N GLN A 423 -3.71 4.75 2.31
CA GLN A 423 -4.09 5.09 3.68
C GLN A 423 -3.07 4.67 4.75
N ILE A 424 -2.18 3.74 4.41
CA ILE A 424 -1.09 3.28 5.28
C ILE A 424 0.29 3.46 4.65
N THR A 425 0.42 4.46 3.76
CA THR A 425 1.74 4.88 3.23
C THR A 425 2.67 5.26 4.38
N ARG A 426 3.94 4.89 4.22
CA ARG A 426 4.92 4.92 5.31
C ARG A 426 6.35 4.92 4.80
N TYR A 427 7.24 5.46 5.62
CA TYR A 427 8.66 5.55 5.34
C TYR A 427 9.41 4.32 5.86
N VAL A 428 9.66 3.35 4.98
CA VAL A 428 10.13 2.00 5.33
C VAL A 428 11.04 1.38 4.25
N SER A 429 11.59 0.19 4.50
CA SER A 429 12.30 -0.57 3.46
C SER A 429 11.36 -0.86 2.28
N PRO A 430 11.81 -0.72 1.02
CA PRO A 430 11.00 -1.07 -0.15
C PRO A 430 10.55 -2.54 -0.15
N VAL A 431 11.25 -3.40 0.58
CA VAL A 431 10.96 -4.83 0.72
C VAL A 431 9.61 -5.11 1.39
N LEU A 432 9.09 -4.19 2.21
CA LEU A 432 7.81 -4.41 2.89
C LEU A 432 6.68 -4.56 1.87
N ASP A 433 6.62 -3.68 0.87
CA ASP A 433 5.63 -3.76 -0.20
C ASP A 433 5.81 -5.03 -1.05
N LEU A 434 7.05 -5.39 -1.39
CA LEU A 434 7.34 -6.57 -2.22
C LEU A 434 6.98 -7.88 -1.52
N SER A 435 7.39 -8.01 -0.26
CA SER A 435 7.14 -9.21 0.54
C SER A 435 5.66 -9.33 0.88
N TYR A 436 5.00 -8.23 1.24
CA TYR A 436 3.56 -8.22 1.45
C TYR A 436 2.84 -8.71 0.19
N PHE A 437 3.08 -8.08 -0.97
CA PHE A 437 2.42 -8.45 -2.21
C PHE A 437 2.65 -9.92 -2.61
N LEU A 438 3.90 -10.36 -2.68
CA LEU A 438 4.21 -11.69 -3.19
C LEU A 438 3.73 -12.79 -2.26
N PHE A 439 3.95 -12.68 -0.95
CA PHE A 439 3.59 -13.75 -0.03
C PHE A 439 2.08 -13.81 0.24
N CYS A 440 1.37 -12.68 0.16
CA CYS A 440 -0.08 -12.68 0.36
C CYS A 440 -0.85 -12.91 -0.95
N GLY A 441 -0.41 -12.33 -2.06
CA GLY A 441 -1.12 -12.35 -3.34
C GLY A 441 -0.91 -13.60 -4.18
N THR A 442 0.24 -14.27 -4.09
CA THR A 442 0.57 -15.43 -4.93
C THR A 442 0.55 -16.75 -4.16
N ASP A 443 0.62 -17.88 -4.86
CA ASP A 443 0.76 -19.19 -4.24
C ASP A 443 2.22 -19.68 -4.20
N GLU A 444 2.44 -20.81 -3.52
CA GLU A 444 3.78 -21.40 -3.37
C GLU A 444 4.37 -21.85 -4.72
N GLU A 445 3.55 -22.36 -5.63
CA GLU A 445 4.00 -22.85 -6.94
C GLU A 445 4.51 -21.69 -7.80
N PHE A 446 3.78 -20.57 -7.79
CA PHE A 446 4.18 -19.33 -8.41
C PHE A 446 5.53 -18.86 -7.87
N ARG A 447 5.67 -18.74 -6.55
CA ARG A 447 6.92 -18.26 -5.94
C ARG A 447 8.10 -19.19 -6.25
N ARG A 448 7.89 -20.51 -6.21
CA ARG A 448 8.93 -21.48 -6.57
C ARG A 448 9.45 -21.30 -8.01
N ARG A 449 8.60 -20.86 -8.94
CA ARG A 449 8.96 -20.65 -10.35
C ARG A 449 9.48 -19.24 -10.65
N HIS A 450 8.88 -18.23 -10.03
CA HIS A 450 8.97 -16.85 -10.50
C HIS A 450 9.49 -15.87 -9.44
N PHE A 451 9.82 -16.27 -8.21
CA PHE A 451 10.23 -15.30 -7.17
C PHE A 451 11.43 -14.44 -7.59
N ASP A 452 12.51 -15.07 -8.05
CA ASP A 452 13.72 -14.34 -8.50
C ASP A 452 13.47 -13.49 -9.74
N GLU A 453 12.59 -13.96 -10.63
CA GLU A 453 12.15 -13.22 -11.81
C GLU A 453 11.35 -11.97 -11.41
N MET A 454 10.43 -12.08 -10.45
CA MET A 454 9.67 -10.94 -9.92
C MET A 454 10.58 -9.91 -9.24
N MET A 455 11.59 -10.35 -8.48
CA MET A 455 12.61 -9.45 -7.93
C MET A 455 13.40 -8.74 -9.02
N SER A 456 13.72 -9.46 -10.11
CA SER A 456 14.43 -8.90 -11.26
C SER A 456 13.56 -7.89 -12.01
N ILE A 457 12.28 -8.19 -12.25
CA ILE A 457 11.31 -7.27 -12.88
C ILE A 457 11.18 -5.98 -12.09
N TYR A 458 11.01 -6.08 -10.76
CA TYR A 458 10.96 -4.92 -9.88
C TYR A 458 12.23 -4.08 -9.98
N TYR A 459 13.40 -4.71 -9.83
CA TYR A 459 14.65 -3.97 -9.80
C TYR A 459 14.98 -3.35 -11.16
N ASN A 460 14.73 -4.06 -12.27
CA ASN A 460 14.94 -3.54 -13.62
C ASN A 460 14.07 -2.31 -13.88
N SER A 461 12.82 -2.32 -13.39
CA SER A 461 11.90 -1.18 -13.50
C SER A 461 12.38 0.01 -12.67
N LEU A 462 12.88 -0.25 -11.45
CA LEU A 462 13.46 0.75 -10.56
C LEU A 462 14.72 1.38 -11.16
N GLU A 463 15.64 0.55 -11.65
CA GLU A 463 16.90 0.95 -12.28
C GLU A 463 16.65 1.81 -13.51
N ALA A 464 15.79 1.36 -14.43
CA ALA A 464 15.46 2.11 -15.64
C ALA A 464 14.82 3.47 -15.34
N LEU A 465 14.01 3.59 -14.29
CA LEU A 465 13.42 4.87 -13.91
C LEU A 465 14.41 5.77 -13.17
N LEU A 466 15.27 5.24 -12.29
CA LEU A 466 16.34 6.02 -11.65
C LEU A 466 17.26 6.66 -12.69
N GLU A 467 17.67 5.91 -13.72
CA GLU A 467 18.50 6.44 -14.80
C GLU A 467 17.83 7.63 -15.50
N LYS A 468 16.54 7.53 -15.80
CA LYS A 468 15.77 8.64 -16.42
C LYS A 468 15.60 9.84 -15.50
N LEU A 469 15.60 9.63 -14.18
CA LEU A 469 15.56 10.70 -13.19
C LEU A 469 16.94 11.34 -12.94
N GLY A 470 17.99 10.81 -13.59
CA GLY A 470 19.37 11.31 -13.51
C GLY A 470 20.22 10.66 -12.43
N HIS A 471 19.86 9.45 -11.98
CA HIS A 471 20.50 8.75 -10.87
C HIS A 471 21.07 7.39 -11.28
N ASN A 472 22.20 7.01 -10.68
CA ASN A 472 22.80 5.70 -10.86
C ASN A 472 22.23 4.70 -9.84
N SER A 473 21.61 3.61 -10.31
CA SER A 473 21.05 2.55 -9.46
C SER A 473 22.08 1.94 -8.51
N GLN A 474 23.34 1.83 -8.93
CA GLN A 474 24.41 1.23 -8.13
C GLN A 474 24.85 2.10 -6.95
N GLU A 475 24.57 3.40 -7.01
CA GLU A 475 24.83 4.34 -5.91
C GLU A 475 23.63 4.49 -4.99
N VAL A 476 22.42 4.58 -5.58
CA VAL A 476 21.20 4.87 -4.83
C VAL A 476 20.63 3.63 -4.18
N PHE A 477 20.52 2.51 -4.90
CA PHE A 477 20.02 1.25 -4.37
C PHE A 477 20.57 0.05 -5.15
N PRO A 478 21.84 -0.35 -4.94
CA PRO A 478 22.44 -1.47 -5.66
C PRO A 478 21.71 -2.80 -5.40
N ARG A 479 21.73 -3.75 -6.36
CA ARG A 479 21.09 -5.07 -6.21
C ARG A 479 21.55 -5.80 -4.95
N THR A 480 22.82 -5.69 -4.60
CA THR A 480 23.37 -6.30 -3.38
C THR A 480 22.72 -5.72 -2.11
N ALA A 481 22.37 -4.42 -2.10
CA ALA A 481 21.60 -3.82 -1.03
C ALA A 481 20.17 -4.37 -0.99
N MET A 482 19.49 -4.49 -2.13
CA MET A 482 18.17 -5.11 -2.19
C MET A 482 18.17 -6.53 -1.60
N MET A 483 19.16 -7.36 -1.94
CA MET A 483 19.28 -8.71 -1.38
C MET A 483 19.51 -8.73 0.14
N ARG A 484 20.29 -7.77 0.67
CA ARG A 484 20.46 -7.61 2.13
C ARG A 484 19.17 -7.15 2.79
N GLN A 485 18.45 -6.22 2.17
CA GLN A 485 17.15 -5.74 2.65
C GLN A 485 16.13 -6.88 2.65
N LEU A 486 16.09 -7.72 1.62
CA LEU A 486 15.21 -8.90 1.56
C LEU A 486 15.44 -9.82 2.76
N ARG A 487 16.70 -10.19 3.04
CA ARG A 487 17.04 -11.03 4.20
C ARG A 487 16.60 -10.43 5.54
N ARG A 488 16.61 -9.11 5.66
CA ARG A 488 16.31 -8.42 6.92
C ARG A 488 14.81 -8.17 7.11
N PHE A 489 14.12 -7.78 6.05
CA PHE A 489 12.77 -7.20 6.13
C PHE A 489 11.68 -8.08 5.52
N ALA A 490 11.99 -9.11 4.73
CA ALA A 490 10.97 -9.90 4.02
C ALA A 490 10.07 -10.74 4.96
N LYS A 491 10.49 -10.97 6.21
CA LYS A 491 9.64 -11.56 7.25
C LYS A 491 8.37 -10.76 7.52
N PHE A 492 8.35 -9.46 7.18
CA PHE A 492 7.15 -8.64 7.21
C PHE A 492 6.01 -9.24 6.37
N GLY A 493 6.33 -9.91 5.24
CA GLY A 493 5.34 -10.64 4.46
C GLY A 493 4.61 -11.72 5.26
N MET A 494 5.27 -12.37 6.23
CA MET A 494 4.63 -13.36 7.12
C MET A 494 3.73 -12.66 8.14
N LEU A 495 4.18 -11.52 8.68
CA LEU A 495 3.41 -10.70 9.61
C LEU A 495 2.15 -10.11 8.96
N MET A 496 2.18 -9.85 7.65
CA MET A 496 0.98 -9.44 6.90
C MET A 496 0.12 -10.63 6.46
N ALA A 497 0.74 -11.77 6.13
CA ALA A 497 0.02 -12.97 5.69
C ALA A 497 -1.02 -13.45 6.71
N ILE A 498 -0.73 -13.34 8.01
CA ILE A 498 -1.69 -13.74 9.05
C ILE A 498 -2.99 -12.93 9.00
N PHE A 499 -2.95 -11.66 8.57
CA PHE A 499 -4.14 -10.84 8.39
C PHE A 499 -4.81 -11.10 7.04
N VAL A 500 -4.00 -11.11 5.98
CA VAL A 500 -4.52 -11.04 4.61
C VAL A 500 -5.01 -12.39 4.12
N ILE A 501 -4.32 -13.49 4.41
CA ILE A 501 -4.72 -14.81 3.89
C ILE A 501 -6.11 -15.24 4.38
N PRO A 502 -6.49 -15.08 5.67
CA PRO A 502 -7.86 -15.33 6.10
C PRO A 502 -8.89 -14.55 5.27
N MET A 503 -8.64 -13.25 5.02
CA MET A 503 -9.52 -12.40 4.22
C MET A 503 -9.60 -12.82 2.75
N LEU A 504 -8.50 -13.32 2.17
CA LEU A 504 -8.48 -13.85 0.81
C LEU A 504 -9.11 -15.25 0.69
N CYS A 505 -9.43 -15.90 1.81
CA CYS A 505 -10.13 -17.18 1.87
C CYS A 505 -11.58 -17.04 2.35
N THR A 506 -12.08 -15.80 2.44
CA THR A 506 -13.44 -15.46 2.87
C THR A 506 -14.14 -14.63 1.81
N ARG A 507 -15.33 -15.08 1.40
CA ARG A 507 -16.17 -14.31 0.48
C ARG A 507 -16.65 -13.04 1.16
N ASN A 508 -16.91 -12.00 0.36
CA ASN A 508 -17.31 -10.70 0.89
C ASN A 508 -18.60 -10.77 1.72
N GLU A 509 -19.56 -11.61 1.35
CA GLU A 509 -20.83 -11.73 2.07
C GLU A 509 -20.68 -12.38 3.46
N ASP A 510 -19.62 -13.16 3.64
CA ASP A 510 -19.30 -13.90 4.86
C ASP A 510 -18.43 -13.07 5.83
N LEU A 511 -17.96 -11.88 5.41
CA LEU A 511 -17.21 -10.98 6.29
C LEU A 511 -18.12 -10.39 7.37
N PRO A 512 -17.60 -10.19 8.59
CA PRO A 512 -18.37 -9.60 9.67
C PRO A 512 -18.77 -8.17 9.30
N ASP A 513 -19.95 -7.75 9.76
CA ASP A 513 -20.30 -6.34 9.73
C ASP A 513 -19.39 -5.57 10.69
N MET A 514 -18.67 -4.58 10.15
CA MET A 514 -17.64 -3.86 10.91
C MET A 514 -18.25 -2.89 11.92
N ASP A 515 -19.47 -2.40 11.70
CA ASP A 515 -20.17 -1.54 12.65
C ASP A 515 -20.67 -2.41 13.81
N GLU A 516 -21.31 -3.55 13.53
CA GLU A 516 -21.72 -4.51 14.57
C GLU A 516 -20.54 -5.05 15.38
N ALA A 517 -19.42 -5.36 14.72
CA ALA A 517 -18.21 -5.83 15.37
C ALA A 517 -17.60 -4.76 16.30
N ALA A 518 -17.65 -3.49 15.88
CA ALA A 518 -17.14 -2.39 16.69
C ALA A 518 -18.01 -2.13 17.92
N GLU A 519 -19.33 -2.13 17.77
CA GLU A 519 -20.26 -2.00 18.90
C GLU A 519 -20.10 -3.14 19.90
N LYS A 520 -19.99 -4.37 19.42
CA LYS A 520 -19.75 -5.54 20.29
C LYS A 520 -18.43 -5.42 21.05
N PHE A 521 -17.36 -4.97 20.39
CA PHE A 521 -16.07 -4.73 21.05
C PHE A 521 -16.20 -3.69 22.16
N ARG A 522 -16.90 -2.57 21.90
CA ARG A 522 -17.15 -1.54 22.92
C ARG A 522 -17.91 -2.08 24.13
N GLU A 523 -18.87 -2.98 23.91
CA GLU A 523 -19.68 -3.57 24.98
C GLU A 523 -18.92 -4.60 25.82
N THR A 524 -18.14 -5.48 25.18
CA THR A 524 -17.50 -6.62 25.87
C THR A 524 -16.05 -6.35 26.26
N ASN A 525 -15.42 -5.34 25.65
CA ASN A 525 -13.96 -5.14 25.64
C ASN A 525 -13.19 -6.38 25.12
N GLU A 526 -13.89 -7.27 24.40
CA GLU A 526 -13.31 -8.48 23.80
C GLU A 526 -13.28 -8.30 22.29
N MET A 527 -12.07 -8.31 21.72
CA MET A 527 -11.92 -8.37 20.27
C MET A 527 -12.38 -9.76 19.82
N ASN A 528 -13.35 -9.84 18.89
CA ASN A 528 -13.76 -11.12 18.35
C ASN A 528 -12.66 -11.65 17.41
N LEU A 529 -11.63 -12.25 18.01
CA LEU A 529 -10.46 -12.79 17.33
C LEU A 529 -10.83 -13.83 16.26
N ASP A 530 -11.94 -14.54 16.48
CA ASP A 530 -12.43 -15.55 15.55
C ASP A 530 -13.09 -14.89 14.33
N ALA A 531 -13.76 -13.73 14.50
CA ALA A 531 -14.28 -12.94 13.39
C ALA A 531 -13.17 -12.35 12.49
N MET A 532 -12.04 -11.92 13.08
CA MET A 532 -10.91 -11.37 12.33
C MET A 532 -9.98 -12.43 11.72
N SER A 533 -10.08 -13.67 12.18
CA SER A 533 -9.41 -14.84 11.58
C SER A 533 -10.36 -15.74 10.79
N MET A 534 -11.59 -15.25 10.52
CA MET A 534 -12.57 -15.98 9.74
C MET A 534 -11.99 -16.32 8.37
N ASN A 535 -11.97 -17.61 8.09
CA ASN A 535 -11.69 -18.17 6.79
C ASN A 535 -12.77 -19.23 6.52
N SER A 536 -13.70 -18.88 5.64
CA SER A 536 -14.80 -19.78 5.27
C SER A 536 -14.27 -21.03 4.54
N ASP A 537 -13.16 -20.90 3.83
CA ASP A 537 -12.45 -22.01 3.18
C ASP A 537 -11.16 -22.38 3.95
N GLN A 538 -11.32 -23.28 4.92
CA GLN A 538 -10.22 -23.81 5.74
C GLN A 538 -9.17 -24.57 4.91
N VAL A 539 -9.58 -25.19 3.80
CA VAL A 539 -8.65 -25.95 2.93
C VAL A 539 -7.76 -24.97 2.18
N ALA A 540 -8.34 -23.93 1.58
CA ALA A 540 -7.58 -22.87 0.93
C ALA A 540 -6.68 -22.13 1.92
N PHE A 541 -7.19 -21.79 3.11
CA PHE A 541 -6.42 -21.14 4.17
C PHE A 541 -5.20 -21.97 4.57
N ARG A 542 -5.41 -23.25 4.93
CA ARG A 542 -4.31 -24.15 5.34
C ARG A 542 -3.27 -24.31 4.24
N LYS A 543 -3.71 -24.48 2.99
CA LYS A 543 -2.81 -24.62 1.82
C LYS A 543 -1.98 -23.36 1.60
N ARG A 544 -2.61 -22.17 1.58
CA ARG A 544 -1.92 -20.90 1.34
C ARG A 544 -0.98 -20.54 2.49
N MET A 545 -1.45 -20.64 3.73
CA MET A 545 -0.67 -20.26 4.91
C MET A 545 0.57 -21.15 5.10
N SER A 546 0.41 -22.48 5.04
CA SER A 546 1.55 -23.41 5.12
C SER A 546 2.56 -23.19 3.98
N GLY A 547 2.08 -22.88 2.76
CA GLY A 547 2.93 -22.56 1.63
C GLY A 547 3.78 -21.29 1.84
N VAL A 548 3.20 -20.25 2.47
CA VAL A 548 3.96 -19.04 2.86
C VAL A 548 5.03 -19.38 3.88
N ILE A 549 4.69 -20.14 4.93
CA ILE A 549 5.65 -20.50 5.97
C ILE A 549 6.82 -21.30 5.39
N ARG A 550 6.53 -22.30 4.54
CA ARG A 550 7.56 -23.09 3.85
C ARG A 550 8.48 -22.22 3.00
N ASP A 551 7.93 -21.27 2.25
CA ASP A 551 8.74 -20.36 1.43
C ASP A 551 9.59 -19.41 2.28
N MET A 552 9.05 -18.87 3.37
CA MET A 552 9.79 -18.02 4.30
C MET A 552 11.02 -18.74 4.88
N VAL A 553 10.88 -20.03 5.19
CA VAL A 553 11.99 -20.87 5.66
C VAL A 553 12.94 -21.23 4.52
N ARG A 554 12.43 -21.53 3.32
CA ARG A 554 13.22 -21.85 2.12
C ARG A 554 14.13 -20.70 1.72
N TYR A 555 13.62 -19.48 1.74
CA TYR A 555 14.36 -18.26 1.39
C TYR A 555 15.21 -17.71 2.56
N GLY A 556 15.07 -18.27 3.77
CA GLY A 556 15.85 -17.87 4.94
C GLY A 556 15.39 -16.55 5.57
N TYR A 557 14.10 -16.22 5.46
CA TYR A 557 13.49 -15.03 6.05
C TYR A 557 12.99 -15.26 7.49
N LEU A 558 12.84 -16.53 7.90
CA LEU A 558 12.58 -16.95 9.29
C LEU A 558 13.70 -17.78 9.87
#